data_AF-A0A2G9TTU2-F1
#
_entry.id   AF-A0A2G9TTU2-F1
#
_cell.length_a   1.000
_cell.length_b   1.000
_cell.length_c   1.000
_cell.angle_alpha   90.00
_cell.angle_beta   90.00
_cell.angle_gamma   90.00
#
_symmetry.space_group_name_H-M   'P 1'
#
loop_
_entity.id
_entity.type
_entity.pdbx_description
1 polymer ?
#
loop_
_entity_poly.entity_id
_entity_poly.type
_entity_poly.pdbx_seq_one_letter_code
_entity_poly.pdbx_strand_id
1 'polypeptide(L)'
;AANGAGAEDPVAVILQYRGLAFQAGGDGTLEQHVTIPNILKKYNPNLFGYSVGIGSPNVWEVAHLNVAMPGAIAADLPGQARTLVSLLHTHSEACIDYANREMDFAASGKYDKSDFAVVTQPFFRDVSTPPMKDGEINREFFAPDCFHFSQWGHALVSTWLWKNIMEPVGAKTTLGSASVPTLPLACPDAACPFIRTNENSKDCSQYITPAART
;
A
#
# COMPACT_ATOMS: atom_id res chain seq x y z
N ALA A 1 0.64 -8.85 7.91
CA ALA A 1 1.40 -10.10 7.72
C ALA A 1 0.99 -10.86 6.45
N ALA A 2 0.11 -10.30 5.60
CA ALA A 2 -0.35 -10.93 4.36
C ALA A 2 -0.96 -12.33 4.57
N ASN A 3 -1.74 -12.48 5.66
CA ASN A 3 -2.69 -13.57 5.79
C ASN A 3 -3.55 -13.62 4.53
N GLY A 4 -3.85 -14.83 4.04
CA GLY A 4 -4.61 -15.03 2.80
C GLY A 4 -3.81 -14.91 1.49
N ALA A 5 -2.63 -14.28 1.48
CA ALA A 5 -1.91 -14.02 0.23
C ALA A 5 -1.47 -15.29 -0.51
N GLY A 6 -1.11 -16.36 0.19
CA GLY A 6 -0.82 -17.67 -0.41
C GLY A 6 -1.84 -18.75 -0.04
N ALA A 7 -3.02 -18.37 0.43
CA ALA A 7 -4.01 -19.33 0.91
C ALA A 7 -4.84 -19.89 -0.25
N GLU A 8 -4.78 -21.21 -0.44
CA GLU A 8 -5.62 -21.94 -1.39
C GLU A 8 -6.99 -22.32 -0.78
N ASP A 9 -7.09 -22.36 0.54
CA ASP A 9 -8.31 -22.66 1.30
C ASP A 9 -8.45 -21.77 2.56
N PRO A 10 -9.63 -21.72 3.19
CA PRO A 10 -9.86 -20.88 4.37
C PRO A 10 -9.01 -21.22 5.60
N VAL A 11 -8.55 -22.46 5.76
CA VAL A 11 -7.69 -22.87 6.88
C VAL A 11 -6.30 -22.26 6.70
N ALA A 12 -5.81 -22.20 5.46
CA ALA A 12 -4.52 -21.61 5.13
C ALA A 12 -4.44 -20.09 5.35
N VAL A 13 -5.56 -19.40 5.56
CA VAL A 13 -5.60 -17.95 5.87
C VAL A 13 -4.93 -17.62 7.20
N ILE A 14 -4.87 -18.56 8.15
CA ILE A 14 -4.20 -18.34 9.44
C ILE A 14 -2.67 -18.16 9.27
N LEU A 15 -2.11 -18.63 8.17
CA LEU A 15 -0.69 -18.51 7.87
C LEU A 15 -0.31 -17.07 7.51
N GLN A 16 0.89 -16.67 7.92
CA GLN A 16 1.39 -15.32 7.80
C GLN A 16 2.40 -15.24 6.64
N TYR A 17 1.92 -15.06 5.42
CA TYR A 17 2.74 -15.01 4.19
C TYR A 17 3.49 -13.67 4.03
N ARG A 18 4.34 -13.33 5.01
CA ARG A 18 5.02 -12.03 5.08
C ARG A 18 5.79 -11.68 3.82
N GLY A 19 6.43 -12.68 3.21
CA GLY A 19 7.14 -12.52 1.94
C GLY A 19 6.29 -12.10 0.76
N LEU A 20 4.96 -12.25 0.85
CA LEU A 20 4.00 -11.85 -0.18
C LEU A 20 3.31 -10.50 0.09
N ALA A 21 3.60 -9.82 1.19
CA ALA A 21 2.94 -8.57 1.54
C ALA A 21 3.21 -7.45 0.51
N PHE A 22 2.17 -6.75 0.05
CA PHE A 22 2.26 -5.76 -1.03
C PHE A 22 3.30 -4.66 -0.74
N GLN A 23 3.36 -4.21 0.52
CA GLN A 23 4.20 -3.12 0.98
C GLN A 23 5.59 -3.54 1.52
N ALA A 24 5.79 -4.81 1.85
CA ALA A 24 6.95 -5.24 2.65
C ALA A 24 7.52 -6.63 2.31
N GLY A 25 6.84 -7.41 1.47
CA GLY A 25 7.27 -8.74 1.08
C GLY A 25 8.34 -8.70 -0.01
N GLY A 26 9.35 -9.57 0.08
CA GLY A 26 10.45 -9.67 -0.87
C GLY A 26 10.66 -11.05 -1.47
N ASP A 27 9.67 -11.95 -1.36
CA ASP A 27 9.74 -13.26 -2.00
C ASP A 27 9.76 -13.13 -3.52
N GLY A 28 10.58 -13.96 -4.17
CA GLY A 28 10.71 -14.00 -5.62
C GLY A 28 11.30 -12.72 -6.25
N THR A 29 11.14 -12.63 -7.57
CA THR A 29 11.47 -11.44 -8.37
C THR A 29 10.23 -10.58 -8.62
N LEU A 30 10.43 -9.38 -9.18
CA LEU A 30 9.32 -8.50 -9.59
C LEU A 30 8.35 -9.17 -10.57
N GLU A 31 8.87 -10.02 -11.44
CA GLU A 31 8.09 -10.75 -12.46
C GLU A 31 7.26 -11.88 -11.84
N GLN A 32 7.68 -12.39 -10.68
CA GLN A 32 6.99 -13.46 -9.95
C GLN A 32 5.99 -12.89 -8.95
N HIS A 33 6.37 -11.82 -8.25
CA HIS A 33 5.56 -11.23 -7.19
C HIS A 33 5.76 -9.71 -7.14
N VAL A 34 4.71 -8.95 -7.47
CA VAL A 34 4.80 -7.49 -7.48
C VAL A 34 4.58 -6.95 -6.08
N THR A 35 5.63 -6.40 -5.48
CA THR A 35 5.63 -5.73 -4.18
C THR A 35 6.51 -4.49 -4.22
N ILE A 36 6.31 -3.56 -3.29
CA ILE A 36 7.17 -2.38 -3.17
C ILE A 36 8.65 -2.78 -3.02
N PRO A 37 9.05 -3.74 -2.15
CA PRO A 37 10.44 -4.18 -2.11
C PRO A 37 10.95 -4.80 -3.42
N ASN A 38 10.15 -5.61 -4.12
CA ASN A 38 10.57 -6.22 -5.39
C ASN A 38 10.77 -5.19 -6.50
N ILE A 39 10.01 -4.08 -6.47
CA ILE A 39 10.23 -2.93 -7.35
C ILE A 39 11.53 -2.20 -6.95
N LEU A 40 11.69 -1.87 -5.66
CA LEU A 40 12.87 -1.15 -5.16
C LEU A 40 14.18 -1.92 -5.38
N LYS A 41 14.16 -3.27 -5.30
CA LYS A 41 15.31 -4.13 -5.60
C LYS A 41 15.85 -3.96 -7.03
N LYS A 42 15.04 -3.49 -7.99
CA LYS A 42 15.52 -3.17 -9.35
C LYS A 42 16.45 -1.96 -9.38
N TYR A 43 16.27 -1.02 -8.45
CA TYR A 43 17.08 0.20 -8.33
C TYR A 43 18.20 0.05 -7.30
N ASN A 44 17.97 -0.73 -6.23
CA ASN A 44 18.95 -1.03 -5.20
C ASN A 44 18.87 -2.51 -4.81
N PRO A 45 19.75 -3.38 -5.35
CA PRO A 45 19.75 -4.81 -5.03
C PRO A 45 20.11 -5.11 -3.56
N ASN A 46 20.73 -4.16 -2.84
CA ASN A 46 21.09 -4.29 -1.43
C ASN A 46 20.01 -3.72 -0.49
N LEU A 47 18.74 -3.71 -0.92
CA LEU A 47 17.62 -3.24 -0.11
C LEU A 47 17.52 -4.05 1.19
N PHE A 48 17.49 -3.35 2.33
CA PHE A 48 17.40 -3.98 3.65
C PHE A 48 15.97 -3.91 4.21
N GLY A 49 15.58 -4.95 4.96
CA GLY A 49 14.41 -4.90 5.85
C GLY A 49 13.11 -5.49 5.32
N TYR A 50 13.08 -5.95 4.06
CA TYR A 50 11.91 -6.66 3.52
C TYR A 50 11.75 -8.04 4.17
N SER A 51 10.51 -8.48 4.37
CA SER A 51 10.21 -9.80 4.90
C SER A 51 10.18 -10.87 3.81
N VAL A 52 10.42 -12.12 4.19
CA VAL A 52 10.43 -13.29 3.30
C VAL A 52 9.64 -14.45 3.92
N GLY A 53 9.13 -15.36 3.08
CA GLY A 53 8.48 -16.59 3.48
C GLY A 53 7.24 -16.44 4.37
N ILE A 54 6.94 -17.52 5.10
CA ILE A 54 5.80 -17.63 6.00
C ILE A 54 6.32 -17.69 7.44
N GLY A 55 5.83 -16.83 8.33
CA GLY A 55 6.21 -16.92 9.75
C GLY A 55 5.76 -15.78 10.64
N SER A 56 6.10 -15.92 11.93
CA SER A 56 5.73 -15.01 13.03
C SER A 56 6.50 -13.69 12.97
N PRO A 57 5.95 -12.57 13.50
CA PRO A 57 6.69 -11.29 13.56
C PRO A 57 7.93 -11.35 14.46
N ASN A 58 8.03 -12.36 15.33
CA ASN A 58 9.13 -12.53 16.27
C ASN A 58 10.31 -13.36 15.72
N VAL A 59 10.25 -13.77 14.45
CA VAL A 59 11.31 -14.53 13.78
C VAL A 59 12.03 -13.59 12.83
N TRP A 60 13.23 -13.12 13.21
CA TRP A 60 13.98 -12.10 12.46
C TRP A 60 14.24 -12.52 11.01
N GLU A 61 14.63 -13.77 10.80
CA GLU A 61 15.00 -14.35 9.50
C GLU A 61 13.86 -14.31 8.48
N VAL A 62 12.62 -14.21 8.96
CA VAL A 62 11.40 -14.12 8.14
C VAL A 62 10.89 -12.69 8.14
N ALA A 63 10.68 -12.10 9.31
CA ALA A 63 9.94 -10.86 9.48
C ALA A 63 10.76 -9.60 9.16
N HIS A 64 12.06 -9.59 9.46
CA HIS A 64 12.90 -8.39 9.39
C HIS A 64 12.19 -7.16 9.99
N LEU A 65 11.92 -6.11 9.20
CA LEU A 65 11.24 -4.90 9.69
C LEU A 65 9.70 -4.96 9.55
N ASN A 66 9.14 -6.05 9.04
CA ASN A 66 7.70 -6.27 8.96
C ASN A 66 7.15 -6.72 10.32
N VAL A 67 6.86 -5.75 11.19
CA VAL A 67 6.31 -5.96 12.54
C VAL A 67 4.78 -6.11 12.57
N ALA A 68 4.13 -6.30 11.42
CA ALA A 68 2.68 -6.45 11.37
C ALA A 68 2.25 -7.70 12.16
N MET A 69 1.37 -7.51 13.14
CA MET A 69 0.89 -8.56 14.04
C MET A 69 -0.59 -8.86 13.73
N PRO A 70 -0.93 -10.06 13.24
CA PRO A 70 -2.32 -10.43 12.97
C PRO A 70 -3.17 -10.31 14.24
N GLY A 71 -4.37 -9.74 14.10
CA GLY A 71 -5.31 -9.59 15.20
C GLY A 71 -4.86 -8.63 16.31
N ALA A 72 -3.77 -7.88 16.13
CA ALA A 72 -3.39 -6.83 17.08
C ALA A 72 -4.50 -5.78 17.15
N ILE A 73 -5.03 -5.58 18.35
CA ILE A 73 -6.06 -4.59 18.65
C ILE A 73 -5.47 -3.48 19.52
N ALA A 74 -5.92 -2.25 19.30
CA ALA A 74 -5.87 -1.24 20.35
C ALA A 74 -7.11 -1.45 21.24
N ALA A 75 -6.96 -1.66 22.55
CA ALA A 75 -8.01 -2.21 23.43
C ALA A 75 -9.38 -1.51 23.35
N ASP A 76 -9.40 -0.19 23.19
CA ASP A 76 -10.63 0.62 23.08
C ASP A 76 -11.15 0.75 21.64
N LEU A 77 -10.31 0.44 20.65
CA LEU A 77 -10.59 0.61 19.24
C LEU A 77 -11.73 -0.30 18.74
N PRO A 78 -11.91 -1.56 19.19
CA PRO A 78 -13.06 -2.38 18.78
C PRO A 78 -14.41 -1.77 19.13
N GLY A 79 -14.53 -1.13 20.30
CA GLY A 79 -15.74 -0.43 20.70
C GLY A 79 -16.00 0.78 19.80
N GLN A 80 -14.97 1.62 19.63
CA GLN A 80 -15.04 2.80 18.76
C GLN A 80 -15.29 2.44 17.29
N ALA A 81 -14.69 1.36 16.79
CA ALA A 81 -14.87 0.87 15.43
C ALA A 81 -16.29 0.37 15.18
N ARG A 82 -16.91 -0.33 16.14
CA ARG A 82 -18.34 -0.73 16.02
C ARG A 82 -19.26 0.48 15.97
N THR A 83 -19.01 1.47 16.84
CA THR A 83 -19.75 2.74 16.81
C THR A 83 -19.53 3.45 15.48
N LEU A 84 -18.29 3.55 15.01
CA LEU A 84 -17.94 4.15 13.74
C LEU A 84 -18.61 3.44 12.56
N VAL A 85 -18.55 2.11 12.47
CA VAL A 85 -19.21 1.34 11.40
C VAL A 85 -20.72 1.58 11.39
N SER A 86 -21.36 1.62 12.56
CA SER A 86 -22.79 1.97 12.65
C SER A 86 -23.07 3.39 12.14
N LEU A 87 -22.16 4.34 12.40
CA LEU A 87 -22.25 5.70 11.87
C LEU A 87 -21.98 5.73 10.37
N LEU A 88 -20.99 4.99 9.86
CA LEU A 88 -20.66 4.92 8.43
C LEU A 88 -21.80 4.33 7.59
N HIS A 89 -22.57 3.37 8.12
CA HIS A 89 -23.78 2.86 7.47
C HIS A 89 -24.87 3.92 7.30
N THR A 90 -24.85 4.97 8.12
CA THR A 90 -25.84 6.06 8.07
C THR A 90 -25.27 7.36 7.50
N HIS A 91 -23.95 7.44 7.30
CA HIS A 91 -23.18 8.62 6.88
C HIS A 91 -22.04 8.18 5.94
N SER A 92 -22.39 7.70 4.74
CA SER A 92 -21.39 7.20 3.77
C SER A 92 -20.34 8.25 3.37
N GLU A 93 -20.67 9.52 3.50
CA GLU A 93 -19.77 10.67 3.29
C GLU A 93 -18.65 10.74 4.33
N ALA A 94 -18.84 10.16 5.52
CA ALA A 94 -17.85 10.23 6.59
C ALA A 94 -16.57 9.44 6.28
N CYS A 95 -16.64 8.38 5.45
CA CYS A 95 -15.45 7.68 4.94
C CYS A 95 -14.56 8.62 4.13
N ILE A 96 -15.18 9.38 3.21
CA ILE A 96 -14.47 10.30 2.33
C ILE A 96 -13.95 11.50 3.14
N ASP A 97 -14.75 12.04 4.06
CA ASP A 97 -14.32 13.13 4.96
C ASP A 97 -13.10 12.71 5.81
N TYR A 98 -13.15 11.51 6.40
CA TYR A 98 -12.01 10.98 7.17
C TYR A 98 -10.74 10.89 6.32
N ALA A 99 -10.84 10.31 5.10
CA ALA A 99 -9.71 10.20 4.20
C ALA A 99 -9.18 11.57 3.76
N ASN A 100 -10.06 12.54 3.50
CA ASN A 100 -9.65 13.91 3.17
C ASN A 100 -8.92 14.57 4.34
N ARG A 101 -9.39 14.39 5.59
CA ARG A 101 -8.69 14.91 6.78
C ARG A 101 -7.32 14.30 6.98
N GLU A 102 -7.15 13.01 6.69
CA GLU A 102 -5.84 12.36 6.71
C GLU A 102 -4.90 12.95 5.65
N MET A 103 -5.42 13.21 4.44
CA MET A 103 -4.67 13.87 3.38
C MET A 103 -4.27 15.31 3.77
N ASP A 104 -5.20 16.09 4.31
CA ASP A 104 -4.93 17.46 4.77
C ASP A 104 -3.90 17.48 5.90
N PHE A 105 -3.98 16.52 6.82
CA PHE A 105 -3.03 16.37 7.90
C PHE A 105 -1.61 16.06 7.38
N ALA A 106 -1.49 15.12 6.44
CA ALA A 106 -0.21 14.81 5.80
C ALA A 106 0.34 15.99 4.98
N ALA A 107 -0.53 16.74 4.30
CA ALA A 107 -0.18 17.91 3.50
C ALA A 107 0.03 19.20 4.30
N SER A 108 -0.16 19.17 5.62
CA SER A 108 -0.12 20.36 6.49
C SER A 108 1.26 21.03 6.65
N GLY A 109 2.33 20.41 6.14
CA GLY A 109 3.70 20.87 6.38
C GLY A 109 4.30 20.40 7.71
N LYS A 110 3.49 19.88 8.64
CA LYS A 110 3.94 19.49 9.99
C LYS A 110 5.08 18.47 9.98
N TYR A 111 5.10 17.60 8.97
CA TYR A 111 6.05 16.49 8.84
C TYR A 111 7.07 16.70 7.74
N ASP A 112 7.11 17.85 7.07
CA ASP A 112 8.05 18.12 5.99
C ASP A 112 9.40 18.56 6.57
N LYS A 113 10.17 17.58 7.05
CA LYS A 113 11.51 17.77 7.59
C LYS A 113 12.55 17.36 6.55
N SER A 114 13.81 17.73 6.79
CA SER A 114 14.92 17.35 5.90
C SER A 114 15.16 15.83 5.82
N ASP A 115 14.71 15.08 6.83
CA ASP A 115 14.97 13.64 7.01
C ASP A 115 13.68 12.81 7.14
N PHE A 116 12.50 13.46 7.06
CA PHE A 116 11.22 12.81 7.28
C PHE A 116 10.13 13.52 6.48
N ALA A 117 9.20 12.74 5.92
CA ALA A 117 8.01 13.24 5.25
C ALA A 117 6.86 12.26 5.45
N VAL A 118 5.63 12.77 5.50
CA VAL A 118 4.40 11.96 5.54
C VAL A 118 3.57 12.29 4.32
N VAL A 119 3.20 11.26 3.55
CA VAL A 119 2.44 11.42 2.32
C VAL A 119 1.39 10.32 2.21
N THR A 120 0.13 10.70 2.19
CA THR A 120 -1.00 9.78 1.99
C THR A 120 -1.06 9.29 0.54
N GLN A 121 -1.38 8.00 0.35
CA GLN A 121 -1.54 7.38 -0.97
C GLN A 121 -3.02 7.02 -1.22
N PRO A 122 -3.86 7.96 -1.68
CA PRO A 122 -5.31 7.81 -1.71
C PRO A 122 -5.87 6.97 -2.87
N PHE A 123 -5.11 6.03 -3.45
CA PHE A 123 -5.50 5.33 -4.69
C PHE A 123 -6.82 4.53 -4.66
N PHE A 124 -7.42 4.29 -3.49
CA PHE A 124 -8.77 3.72 -3.37
C PHE A 124 -9.78 4.61 -2.65
N ARG A 125 -9.45 5.89 -2.39
CA ARG A 125 -10.33 6.81 -1.66
C ARG A 125 -11.72 6.93 -2.29
N ASP A 126 -11.77 7.04 -3.61
CA ASP A 126 -13.02 7.26 -4.36
C ASP A 126 -13.65 5.95 -4.85
N VAL A 127 -13.15 4.78 -4.40
CA VAL A 127 -13.75 3.48 -4.68
C VAL A 127 -14.90 3.24 -3.71
N SER A 128 -16.13 3.38 -4.20
CA SER A 128 -17.35 3.17 -3.42
C SER A 128 -18.03 1.82 -3.65
N THR A 129 -17.68 1.14 -4.74
CA THR A 129 -18.21 -0.18 -5.07
C THR A 129 -17.19 -1.24 -4.70
N PRO A 130 -17.58 -2.31 -3.97
CA PRO A 130 -16.66 -3.41 -3.71
C PRO A 130 -16.18 -4.03 -5.04
N PRO A 131 -15.01 -4.70 -5.05
CA PRO A 131 -14.54 -5.42 -6.22
C PRO A 131 -15.55 -6.50 -6.60
N MET A 132 -16.28 -6.31 -7.71
CA MET A 132 -17.29 -7.27 -8.19
C MET A 132 -16.81 -7.95 -9.48
N LYS A 133 -17.14 -9.22 -9.64
CA LYS A 133 -16.98 -10.00 -10.88
C LYS A 133 -18.25 -10.82 -11.08
N ASP A 134 -18.91 -10.64 -12.22
CA ASP A 134 -20.14 -11.36 -12.59
C ASP A 134 -21.28 -11.27 -11.55
N GLY A 135 -21.39 -10.12 -10.86
CA GLY A 135 -22.43 -9.89 -9.85
C GLY A 135 -22.11 -10.45 -8.45
N GLU A 136 -20.96 -11.11 -8.29
CA GLU A 136 -20.45 -11.57 -7.00
C GLU A 136 -19.18 -10.80 -6.59
N ILE A 137 -18.77 -10.95 -5.33
CA ILE A 137 -17.48 -10.42 -4.85
C ILE A 137 -16.35 -11.07 -5.64
N ASN A 138 -15.41 -10.26 -6.13
CA ASN A 138 -14.28 -10.73 -6.91
C ASN A 138 -13.30 -11.55 -6.03
N ARG A 139 -13.42 -12.88 -6.09
CA ARG A 139 -12.54 -13.83 -5.39
C ARG A 139 -11.15 -13.98 -6.03
N GLU A 140 -10.86 -13.28 -7.12
CA GLU A 140 -9.47 -13.13 -7.59
C GLU A 140 -8.76 -12.04 -6.79
N PHE A 141 -9.49 -11.01 -6.35
CA PHE A 141 -8.93 -9.93 -5.53
C PHE A 141 -8.78 -10.34 -4.06
N PHE A 142 -9.77 -11.04 -3.52
CA PHE A 142 -9.77 -11.52 -2.14
C PHE A 142 -9.33 -12.99 -2.02
N ALA A 143 -8.78 -13.35 -0.86
CA ALA A 143 -8.50 -14.72 -0.46
C ALA A 143 -9.81 -15.48 -0.16
N PRO A 144 -9.77 -16.80 0.16
CA PRO A 144 -10.97 -17.61 0.38
C PRO A 144 -11.91 -17.14 1.49
N ASP A 145 -11.44 -16.27 2.40
CA ASP A 145 -12.25 -15.66 3.46
C ASP A 145 -12.96 -14.36 3.04
N CYS A 146 -12.80 -13.93 1.78
CA CYS A 146 -13.39 -12.72 1.20
C CYS A 146 -12.98 -11.41 1.90
N PHE A 147 -11.91 -11.44 2.72
CA PHE A 147 -11.49 -10.28 3.51
C PHE A 147 -10.03 -9.94 3.27
N HIS A 148 -9.15 -10.93 3.37
CA HIS A 148 -7.74 -10.73 3.06
C HIS A 148 -7.55 -10.63 1.54
N PHE A 149 -6.51 -9.92 1.10
CA PHE A 149 -6.14 -9.95 -0.31
C PHE A 149 -5.55 -11.32 -0.68
N SER A 150 -5.90 -11.82 -1.86
CA SER A 150 -5.19 -12.94 -2.47
C SER A 150 -3.78 -12.52 -2.90
N GLN A 151 -2.97 -13.44 -3.42
CA GLN A 151 -1.68 -13.08 -4.04
C GLN A 151 -1.86 -12.02 -5.14
N TRP A 152 -2.91 -12.19 -5.95
CA TRP A 152 -3.21 -11.27 -7.05
C TRP A 152 -3.70 -9.92 -6.53
N GLY A 153 -4.54 -9.90 -5.49
CA GLY A 153 -4.96 -8.66 -4.83
C GLY A 153 -3.77 -7.89 -4.26
N HIS A 154 -2.82 -8.59 -3.62
CA HIS A 154 -1.56 -7.99 -3.17
C HIS A 154 -0.77 -7.39 -4.33
N ALA A 155 -0.59 -8.11 -5.44
CA ALA A 155 0.13 -7.61 -6.61
C ALA A 155 -0.56 -6.39 -7.24
N LEU A 156 -1.89 -6.42 -7.38
CA LEU A 156 -2.68 -5.31 -7.91
C LEU A 156 -2.52 -4.07 -7.04
N VAL A 157 -2.66 -4.21 -5.71
CA VAL A 157 -2.52 -3.10 -4.76
C VAL A 157 -1.11 -2.53 -4.79
N SER A 158 -0.07 -3.38 -4.90
CA SER A 158 1.32 -2.92 -5.07
C SER A 158 1.48 -2.01 -6.27
N THR A 159 0.84 -2.33 -7.41
CA THR A 159 0.95 -1.52 -8.62
C THR A 159 0.35 -0.13 -8.40
N TRP A 160 -0.85 -0.07 -7.82
CA TRP A 160 -1.54 1.20 -7.54
C TRP A 160 -0.80 2.04 -6.50
N LEU A 161 -0.31 1.40 -5.43
CA LEU A 161 0.53 2.05 -4.43
C LEU A 161 1.79 2.64 -5.06
N TRP A 162 2.50 1.87 -5.90
CA TRP A 162 3.71 2.34 -6.58
C TRP A 162 3.43 3.54 -7.49
N LYS A 163 2.37 3.47 -8.30
CA LYS A 163 1.95 4.60 -9.14
C LYS A 163 1.72 5.85 -8.28
N ASN A 164 0.99 5.72 -7.18
CA ASN A 164 0.64 6.83 -6.30
C ASN A 164 1.88 7.43 -5.61
N ILE A 165 2.87 6.61 -5.22
CA ILE A 165 4.15 7.06 -4.66
C ILE A 165 4.92 7.96 -5.65
N MET A 166 4.76 7.70 -6.96
CA MET A 166 5.42 8.46 -8.03
C MET A 166 4.63 9.69 -8.50
N GLU A 167 3.35 9.79 -8.15
CA GLU A 167 2.50 10.92 -8.50
C GLU A 167 2.73 12.12 -7.56
N PRO A 168 2.83 13.36 -8.08
CA PRO A 168 2.97 14.55 -7.25
C PRO A 168 1.83 14.67 -6.23
N VAL A 169 2.16 15.16 -5.03
CA VAL A 169 1.15 15.55 -4.04
C VAL A 169 0.23 16.62 -4.65
N GLY A 170 -1.08 16.46 -4.46
CA GLY A 170 -2.12 17.29 -5.08
C GLY A 170 -2.61 16.76 -6.43
N ALA A 171 -1.90 15.83 -7.06
CA ALA A 171 -2.26 15.19 -8.32
C ALA A 171 -2.30 13.66 -8.24
N LYS A 172 -2.34 13.11 -7.02
CA LYS A 172 -2.41 11.65 -6.81
C LYS A 172 -3.73 11.10 -7.31
N THR A 173 -3.69 9.93 -7.93
CA THR A 173 -4.89 9.17 -8.30
C THR A 173 -5.67 8.83 -7.03
N THR A 174 -6.98 9.05 -7.06
CA THR A 174 -7.90 8.76 -5.95
C THR A 174 -8.91 7.68 -6.29
N LEU A 175 -9.15 7.46 -7.59
CA LEU A 175 -9.98 6.39 -8.14
C LEU A 175 -9.09 5.38 -8.88
N GLY A 176 -8.60 4.38 -8.14
CA GLY A 176 -7.93 3.22 -8.68
C GLY A 176 -8.91 2.13 -9.16
N SER A 177 -8.38 0.98 -9.53
CA SER A 177 -9.17 -0.19 -9.92
C SER A 177 -8.78 -1.39 -9.09
N ALA A 178 -9.77 -2.09 -8.54
CA ALA A 178 -9.55 -3.39 -7.88
C ALA A 178 -9.57 -4.59 -8.86
N SER A 179 -9.69 -4.33 -10.16
CA SER A 179 -9.74 -5.35 -11.22
C SER A 179 -8.59 -5.22 -12.22
N VAL A 180 -8.04 -4.02 -12.37
CA VAL A 180 -7.01 -3.70 -13.37
C VAL A 180 -5.77 -3.16 -12.66
N PRO A 181 -4.61 -3.83 -12.79
CA PRO A 181 -3.35 -3.30 -12.29
C PRO A 181 -2.86 -2.15 -13.15
N THR A 182 -2.03 -1.26 -12.58
CA THR A 182 -1.37 -0.20 -13.34
C THR A 182 -0.04 -0.71 -13.91
N LEU A 183 -0.13 -1.33 -15.08
CA LEU A 183 1.00 -1.82 -15.86
C LEU A 183 1.09 -1.10 -17.22
N PRO A 184 2.30 -0.78 -17.72
CA PRO A 184 3.60 -0.98 -17.08
C PRO A 184 3.75 -0.13 -15.81
N LEU A 185 4.64 -0.55 -14.89
CA LEU A 185 4.88 0.19 -13.66
C LEU A 185 5.39 1.60 -13.96
N ALA A 186 4.95 2.59 -13.17
CA ALA A 186 5.39 3.96 -13.30
C ALA A 186 6.91 4.07 -13.12
N CYS A 187 7.57 4.79 -14.02
CA CYS A 187 8.97 5.21 -13.84
C CYS A 187 9.01 6.58 -13.14
N PRO A 188 10.08 6.88 -12.38
CA PRO A 188 10.31 8.24 -11.90
C PRO A 188 10.33 9.25 -13.04
N ASP A 189 9.76 10.42 -12.81
CA ASP A 189 9.77 11.54 -13.76
C ASP A 189 11.22 11.99 -13.99
N ALA A 190 11.65 12.13 -15.24
CA ALA A 190 13.00 12.61 -15.55
C ALA A 190 13.25 14.03 -15.01
N ALA A 191 12.20 14.87 -14.95
CA ALA A 191 12.27 16.20 -14.37
C ALA A 191 12.17 16.20 -12.83
N CYS A 192 11.83 15.06 -12.21
CA CYS A 192 11.82 14.89 -10.76
C CYS A 192 11.98 13.42 -10.37
N PRO A 193 13.22 12.88 -10.41
CA PRO A 193 13.48 11.45 -10.30
C PRO A 193 13.50 10.97 -8.83
N PHE A 194 12.52 11.41 -8.04
CA PHE A 194 12.40 11.12 -6.62
C PHE A 194 11.01 10.58 -6.28
N ILE A 195 10.92 9.85 -5.16
CA ILE A 195 9.62 9.60 -4.52
C ILE A 195 8.99 10.94 -4.16
N ARG A 196 7.70 11.11 -4.48
CA ARG A 196 7.03 12.40 -4.34
C ARG A 196 6.68 12.69 -2.89
N THR A 197 7.07 13.87 -2.44
CA THR A 197 6.80 14.48 -1.14
C THR A 197 6.07 15.81 -1.34
N ASN A 198 5.55 16.42 -0.27
CA ASN A 198 4.90 17.73 -0.34
C ASN A 198 5.83 18.79 -0.96
N GLU A 199 7.12 18.75 -0.63
CA GLU A 199 8.09 19.75 -1.05
C GLU A 199 8.53 19.57 -2.51
N ASN A 200 8.98 18.36 -2.90
CA ASN A 200 9.43 18.11 -4.27
C ASN A 200 8.30 18.02 -5.30
N SER A 201 7.04 17.97 -4.85
CA SER A 201 5.87 18.05 -5.73
C SER A 201 5.55 19.49 -6.16
N LYS A 202 5.95 20.50 -5.38
CA LYS A 202 5.78 21.92 -5.71
C LYS A 202 6.91 22.40 -6.62
N ASP A 203 8.14 22.15 -6.20
CA ASP A 203 9.34 22.47 -6.95
C ASP A 203 10.41 21.41 -6.67
N CYS A 204 10.74 20.65 -7.71
CA CYS A 204 11.73 19.60 -7.64
C CYS A 204 13.14 20.08 -7.98
N SER A 205 13.28 21.25 -8.62
CA SER A 205 14.55 21.74 -9.17
C SER A 205 15.64 21.93 -8.12
N GLN A 206 15.24 22.27 -6.89
CA GLN A 206 16.11 22.43 -5.72
C GLN A 206 16.74 21.11 -5.24
N TYR A 207 16.17 19.96 -5.58
CA TYR A 207 16.65 18.64 -5.16
C TYR A 207 17.52 17.96 -6.22
N ILE A 208 17.53 18.49 -7.45
CA ILE A 208 18.31 17.94 -8.56
C ILE A 208 19.75 18.45 -8.45
N THR A 209 20.71 17.54 -8.32
CA THR A 209 22.13 17.90 -8.42
C THR A 209 22.46 18.38 -9.84
N PRO A 210 23.40 19.35 -10.02
CA PRO A 210 23.71 19.90 -11.33
C PRO A 210 24.11 18.87 -12.40
N ALA A 211 24.65 17.71 -12.00
CA ALA A 211 25.03 16.61 -12.89
C ALA A 211 23.84 15.84 -13.49
N ALA A 212 22.63 16.00 -12.97
CA ALA A 212 21.41 15.36 -13.46
C ALA A 212 20.60 16.26 -14.43
N ARG A 213 21.16 17.38 -14.90
CA ARG A 213 20.54 18.30 -15.87
C ARG A 213 20.88 18.01 -17.34
N THR A 214 21.62 16.93 -17.62
CA THR A 214 22.07 16.54 -18.97
C THR A 214 21.21 15.46 -19.57
#